data_AF-A0A0N7LUC4-F1
#
_entry.id   AF-A0A0N7LUC4-F1
#
_cell.length_a   1.000
_cell.length_b   1.000
_cell.length_c   1.000
_cell.angle_alpha   90.00
_cell.angle_beta   90.00
_cell.angle_gamma   90.00
#
_symmetry.space_group_name_H-M   'P 1'
#
loop_
_entity.id
_entity.type
_entity.pdbx_description
1 polymer ?
#
loop_
_entity_poly.entity_id
_entity_poly.type
_entity_poly.pdbx_seq_one_letter_code
_entity_poly.pdbx_strand_id
1 'polypeptide(L)'
;MSEPATRPIPPLPSISYAKTQDAAKALVTEALEDYPPSPNFSMRANTVRLLVGMWFIQGSMEFPRGWVTPAMQAFIEKGVDCPNPRCWRSYRSDVKDNPGQFITTPGAPYDLIRQMELDLMGEA
;
A
#
# COMPACT_ATOMS: atom_id res chain seq x y z
N MET A 1 -0.53 21.66 31.98
CA MET A 1 0.37 20.82 31.16
C MET A 1 0.30 19.42 31.75
N SER A 2 -0.26 18.46 31.03
CA SER A 2 -0.37 17.08 31.50
C SER A 2 1.02 16.44 31.48
N GLU A 3 1.42 15.80 32.58
CA GLU A 3 2.68 15.07 32.66
C GLU A 3 2.78 14.03 31.53
N PRO A 4 3.96 13.85 30.90
CA PRO A 4 4.13 12.80 29.91
C PRO A 4 3.90 11.44 30.58
N ALA A 5 3.00 10.63 30.02
CA ALA A 5 2.68 9.31 30.54
C ALA A 5 3.96 8.49 30.71
N THR A 6 4.33 8.20 31.95
CA THR A 6 5.50 7.39 32.31
C THR A 6 5.36 6.01 31.68
N ARG A 7 6.30 5.63 30.81
CA ARG A 7 6.29 4.30 30.17
C ARG A 7 6.49 3.22 31.25
N PRO A 8 5.76 2.10 31.18
CA PRO A 8 5.90 1.02 32.15
C PRO A 8 7.32 0.42 32.13
N ILE A 9 7.83 0.06 33.32
CA ILE A 9 9.10 -0.64 33.54
C ILE A 9 8.78 -1.99 34.19
N PRO A 10 9.23 -3.14 33.66
CA PRO A 10 10.02 -3.26 32.43
C PRO A 10 9.22 -2.83 31.19
N PRO A 11 9.91 -2.39 30.11
CA PRO A 11 9.23 -2.05 28.87
C PRO A 11 8.38 -3.24 28.41
N LEU A 12 7.16 -2.95 27.93
CA LEU A 12 6.33 -3.98 27.32
C LEU A 12 7.14 -4.66 26.20
N PRO A 13 7.08 -6.00 26.09
CA PRO A 13 7.79 -6.72 25.05
C PRO A 13 7.38 -6.18 23.68
N SER A 14 8.34 -5.64 22.93
CA SER A 14 8.13 -5.23 21.55
C SER A 14 8.14 -6.47 20.66
N ILE A 15 6.96 -6.92 20.24
CA ILE A 15 6.87 -7.97 19.23
C ILE A 15 7.28 -7.33 17.90
N SER A 16 8.57 -7.42 17.56
CA SER A 16 9.05 -7.06 16.23
C SER A 16 8.80 -8.23 15.29
N TYR A 17 7.92 -8.05 14.32
CA TYR A 17 7.66 -9.06 13.29
C TYR A 17 8.68 -8.89 12.16
N ALA A 18 9.97 -9.12 12.44
CA ALA A 18 11.05 -8.88 11.47
C ALA A 18 10.79 -9.58 10.13
N LYS A 19 10.37 -10.85 10.16
CA LYS A 19 10.02 -11.61 8.94
C LYS A 19 8.90 -10.99 8.12
N THR A 20 7.83 -10.47 8.75
CA THR A 20 6.74 -9.84 7.99
C THR A 20 7.13 -8.47 7.48
N GLN A 21 8.04 -7.77 8.16
CA GLN A 21 8.60 -6.50 7.69
C GLN A 21 9.48 -6.69 6.46
N ASP A 22 10.31 -7.74 6.42
CA ASP A 22 11.15 -8.02 5.25
C ASP A 22 10.30 -8.40 4.04
N ALA A 23 9.26 -9.23 4.23
CA ALA A 23 8.29 -9.53 3.18
C ALA A 23 7.55 -8.28 2.69
N ALA A 24 7.13 -7.40 3.60
CA ALA A 24 6.50 -6.12 3.26
C ALA A 24 7.42 -5.21 2.45
N LYS A 25 8.70 -5.13 2.82
CA LYS A 25 9.70 -4.35 2.07
C LYS A 25 9.93 -4.94 0.69
N ALA A 26 10.16 -6.25 0.59
CA ALA A 26 10.39 -6.93 -0.68
C ALA A 26 9.23 -6.70 -1.65
N LEU A 27 7.99 -6.90 -1.20
CA LEU A 27 6.79 -6.67 -2.01
C LEU A 27 6.70 -5.23 -2.54
N VAL A 28 6.94 -4.24 -1.67
CA VAL A 28 6.89 -2.83 -2.07
C VAL A 28 8.04 -2.50 -3.01
N THR A 29 9.25 -2.96 -2.73
CA THR A 29 10.43 -2.73 -3.59
C THR A 29 10.22 -3.28 -4.99
N GLU A 30 9.72 -4.51 -5.12
CA GLU A 30 9.42 -5.12 -6.42
C GLU A 30 8.32 -4.33 -7.17
N ALA A 31 7.23 -3.95 -6.49
CA ALA A 31 6.17 -3.15 -7.10
C ALA A 31 6.64 -1.76 -7.58
N LEU A 32 7.67 -1.19 -6.93
CA LEU A 32 8.24 0.10 -7.29
C LEU A 32 9.10 0.06 -8.55
N GLU A 33 9.56 -1.12 -8.99
CA GLU A 33 10.30 -1.25 -10.25
C GLU A 33 9.41 -0.88 -11.44
N ASP A 34 8.17 -1.35 -11.43
CA ASP A 34 7.18 -1.07 -12.47
C ASP A 34 6.36 0.20 -12.21
N TYR A 35 6.04 0.48 -10.94
CA TYR A 35 5.11 1.55 -10.55
C TYR A 35 5.74 2.55 -9.58
N PRO A 36 6.85 3.23 -9.97
CA PRO A 36 7.44 4.24 -9.10
C PRO A 36 6.49 5.44 -8.92
N PRO A 37 6.45 6.05 -7.71
CA PRO A 37 5.73 7.29 -7.48
C PRO A 37 6.31 8.40 -8.37
N SER A 38 5.43 9.19 -8.96
CA SER A 38 5.82 10.28 -9.87
C SER A 38 5.10 11.58 -9.49
N PRO A 39 5.78 12.74 -9.53
CA PRO A 39 5.17 14.03 -9.27
C PRO A 39 4.13 14.42 -10.33
N ASN A 40 4.12 13.74 -11.49
CA ASN A 40 3.15 13.97 -12.54
C ASN A 40 1.77 13.38 -12.23
N PHE A 41 1.66 12.56 -11.17
CA PHE A 41 0.43 11.91 -10.77
C PHE A 41 -0.03 12.42 -9.41
N SER A 42 -1.35 12.46 -9.21
CA SER A 42 -1.92 12.78 -7.91
C SER A 42 -1.55 11.74 -6.86
N MET A 43 -1.64 12.12 -5.58
CA MET A 43 -1.46 11.20 -4.45
C MET A 43 -2.32 9.94 -4.60
N ARG A 44 -3.59 10.08 -4.98
CA ARG A 44 -4.50 8.95 -5.24
C ARG A 44 -3.99 8.07 -6.36
N ALA A 45 -3.57 8.66 -7.49
CA ALA A 45 -3.11 7.90 -8.64
C ALA A 45 -1.83 7.11 -8.34
N ASN A 46 -0.83 7.72 -7.70
CA ASN A 46 0.37 7.01 -7.26
C ASN A 46 0.04 5.88 -6.28
N THR A 47 -0.89 6.12 -5.35
CA THR A 47 -1.30 5.12 -4.36
C THR A 47 -1.94 3.91 -5.04
N VAL A 48 -2.90 4.14 -5.93
CA VAL A 48 -3.59 3.06 -6.67
C VAL A 48 -2.62 2.28 -7.54
N ARG A 49 -1.74 2.97 -8.28
CA ARG A 49 -0.69 2.33 -9.11
C ARG A 49 0.15 1.36 -8.29
N LEU A 50 0.63 1.79 -7.12
CA LEU A 50 1.43 0.94 -6.25
C LEU A 50 0.62 -0.23 -5.68
N LEU A 51 -0.61 -0.01 -5.23
CA LEU A 51 -1.47 -1.06 -4.68
C LEU A 51 -1.79 -2.15 -5.71
N VAL A 52 -2.07 -1.77 -6.95
CA VAL A 52 -2.33 -2.71 -8.04
C VAL A 52 -1.05 -3.47 -8.42
N GLY A 53 0.11 -2.80 -8.44
CA GLY A 53 1.40 -3.47 -8.63
C GLY A 53 1.69 -4.51 -7.54
N MET A 54 1.46 -4.15 -6.27
CA MET A 54 1.60 -5.08 -5.15
C MET A 54 0.63 -6.27 -5.26
N TRP A 55 -0.61 -6.03 -5.69
CA TRP A 55 -1.57 -7.10 -5.94
C TRP A 55 -1.08 -8.04 -7.05
N PHE A 56 -0.53 -7.51 -8.14
CA PHE A 56 -0.03 -8.31 -9.25
C PHE A 56 1.11 -9.24 -8.83
N ILE A 57 2.03 -8.76 -7.99
CA ILE A 57 3.14 -9.56 -7.47
C ILE A 57 2.67 -10.62 -6.46
N GLN A 58 1.80 -10.22 -5.52
CA GLN A 58 1.36 -11.12 -4.45
C GLN A 58 0.23 -12.08 -4.88
N GLY A 59 -0.55 -11.71 -5.88
CA GLY A 59 -1.78 -12.38 -6.29
C GLY A 59 -2.99 -12.14 -5.37
N SER A 60 -2.85 -11.31 -4.33
CA SER A 60 -3.97 -10.97 -3.44
C SER A 60 -3.79 -9.60 -2.81
N MET A 61 -4.89 -9.01 -2.35
CA MET A 61 -4.84 -7.76 -1.60
C MET A 61 -4.37 -7.97 -0.15
N GLU A 62 -4.13 -9.18 0.34
CA GLU A 62 -3.77 -9.48 1.74
C GLU A 62 -2.29 -9.20 2.10
N PHE A 63 -1.86 -7.96 1.92
CA PHE A 63 -0.45 -7.58 2.05
C PHE A 63 0.16 -7.85 3.44
N PRO A 64 1.48 -8.12 3.53
CA PRO A 64 2.15 -8.46 4.77
C PRO A 64 2.03 -7.35 5.81
N ARG A 65 1.95 -7.74 7.09
CA ARG A 65 1.85 -6.78 8.19
C ARG A 65 3.02 -5.80 8.15
N GLY A 66 2.69 -4.50 8.06
CA GLY A 66 3.67 -3.42 8.06
C GLY A 66 3.96 -2.81 6.69
N TRP A 67 3.35 -3.31 5.60
CA TRP A 67 3.54 -2.81 4.22
C TRP A 67 3.35 -1.30 4.01
N VAL A 68 2.51 -0.66 4.83
CA VAL A 68 2.25 0.79 4.73
C VAL A 68 3.53 1.61 4.96
N THR A 69 4.41 1.19 5.88
CA THR A 69 5.62 1.94 6.21
C THR A 69 6.59 2.05 5.01
N PRO A 70 7.01 0.95 4.36
CA PRO A 70 7.86 1.06 3.17
C PRO A 70 7.15 1.76 2.00
N ALA A 71 5.83 1.59 1.83
CA ALA A 71 5.08 2.32 0.79
C ALA A 71 5.11 3.84 1.00
N MET A 72 4.92 4.29 2.25
CA MET A 72 5.05 5.71 2.59
C MET A 72 6.48 6.23 2.41
N GLN A 73 7.49 5.45 2.81
CA GLN A 73 8.90 5.83 2.63
C GLN A 73 9.23 6.04 1.15
N ALA A 74 8.74 5.18 0.26
CA ALA A 74 8.94 5.35 -1.18
C ALA A 74 8.40 6.68 -1.73
N PHE A 75 7.26 7.15 -1.21
CA PHE A 75 6.69 8.45 -1.62
C PHE A 75 7.53 9.61 -1.08
N ILE A 76 7.94 9.53 0.18
CA ILE A 76 8.77 10.54 0.84
C ILE A 76 10.12 10.67 0.14
N GLU A 77 10.76 9.55 -0.18
CA GLU A 77 12.06 9.51 -0.87
C GLU A 77 12.01 10.10 -2.29
N LYS A 78 10.85 9.99 -2.96
CA LYS A 78 10.60 10.61 -4.27
C LYS A 78 10.12 12.05 -4.18
N GLY A 79 9.90 12.59 -2.98
CA GLY A 79 9.44 13.96 -2.78
C GLY A 79 8.02 14.22 -3.28
N VAL A 80 7.15 13.20 -3.29
CA VAL A 80 5.75 13.32 -3.71
C VAL A 80 4.79 13.30 -2.52
N ASP A 81 3.57 13.81 -2.72
CA ASP A 81 2.53 13.84 -1.68
C ASP A 81 2.20 12.43 -1.17
N CYS A 82 2.46 12.19 0.11
CA CYS A 82 2.27 10.90 0.75
C CYS A 82 0.95 10.83 1.54
N PRO A 83 0.08 9.82 1.31
CA PRO A 83 -1.09 9.60 2.15
C PRO A 83 -0.68 9.22 3.57
N ASN A 84 -1.52 9.56 4.54
CA ASN A 84 -1.37 9.04 5.91
C ASN A 84 -1.72 7.53 5.96
N PRO A 85 -1.31 6.81 7.02
CA PRO A 85 -1.53 5.36 7.11
C PRO A 85 -3.00 4.93 7.05
N ARG A 86 -3.95 5.78 7.45
CA ARG A 86 -5.38 5.48 7.37
C ARG A 86 -5.85 5.54 5.91
N CYS A 87 -5.43 6.55 5.16
CA CYS A 87 -5.73 6.69 3.74
C CYS A 87 -5.21 5.51 2.93
N TRP A 88 -3.98 5.06 3.18
CA TRP A 88 -3.43 3.86 2.52
C TRP A 88 -4.33 2.62 2.67
N ARG A 89 -4.81 2.37 3.89
CA ARG A 89 -5.68 1.23 4.16
C ARG A 89 -7.08 1.40 3.56
N SER A 90 -7.59 2.63 3.54
CA SER A 90 -8.85 2.96 2.87
C SER A 90 -8.75 2.66 1.38
N TYR A 91 -7.74 3.20 0.69
CA TYR A 91 -7.55 2.96 -0.74
C TYR A 91 -7.35 1.47 -1.06
N ARG A 92 -6.62 0.73 -0.22
CA ARG A 92 -6.51 -0.72 -0.37
C ARG A 92 -7.89 -1.40 -0.29
N SER A 93 -8.76 -1.00 0.64
CA SER A 93 -10.13 -1.55 0.71
C SER A 93 -10.91 -1.19 -0.55
N ASP A 94 -10.87 0.07 -0.98
CA ASP A 94 -11.60 0.53 -2.16
C ASP A 94 -11.17 -0.22 -3.42
N VAL A 95 -9.85 -0.45 -3.59
CA VAL A 95 -9.30 -1.22 -4.72
C VAL A 95 -9.67 -2.70 -4.62
N LYS A 96 -9.73 -3.27 -3.41
CA LYS A 96 -10.14 -4.66 -3.19
C LYS A 96 -11.62 -4.85 -3.52
N ASP A 97 -12.48 -3.96 -3.06
CA ASP A 97 -13.93 -4.16 -3.09
C ASP A 97 -14.54 -3.69 -4.42
N ASN A 98 -13.94 -2.69 -5.07
CA ASN A 98 -14.39 -2.16 -6.36
C ASN A 98 -13.20 -1.60 -7.16
N PRO A 99 -12.37 -2.45 -7.78
CA PRO A 99 -11.22 -2.01 -8.59
C PRO A 99 -11.66 -1.20 -9.82
N GLY A 100 -12.82 -1.51 -10.41
CA GLY A 100 -13.33 -0.86 -11.62
C GLY A 100 -13.47 0.66 -11.53
N GLN A 101 -13.71 1.20 -10.32
CA GLN A 101 -13.78 2.66 -10.10
C GLN A 101 -12.46 3.39 -10.41
N PHE A 102 -11.34 2.66 -10.47
CA PHE A 102 -10.01 3.21 -10.69
C PHE A 102 -9.49 3.05 -12.12
N ILE A 103 -10.26 2.46 -13.03
CA ILE A 103 -9.87 2.23 -14.44
C ILE A 103 -9.41 3.52 -15.14
N THR A 104 -10.02 4.65 -14.81
CA THR A 104 -9.70 5.96 -15.41
C THR A 104 -8.57 6.70 -14.70
N THR A 105 -7.94 6.08 -13.69
CA THR A 105 -6.85 6.69 -12.92
C THR A 105 -5.63 6.89 -13.83
N PRO A 106 -5.07 8.11 -13.92
CA PRO A 106 -3.91 8.38 -14.76
C PRO A 106 -2.72 7.48 -14.41
N GLY A 107 -2.16 6.81 -15.43
CA GLY A 107 -1.00 5.94 -15.30
C GLY A 107 -1.26 4.62 -14.56
N ALA A 108 -2.52 4.33 -14.19
CA ALA A 108 -2.88 3.05 -13.60
C ALA A 108 -2.88 1.93 -14.66
N PRO A 109 -2.41 0.73 -14.31
CA PRO A 109 -2.36 -0.39 -15.26
C PRO A 109 -3.77 -0.91 -15.53
N TYR A 110 -4.35 -0.48 -16.65
CA TYR A 110 -5.73 -0.81 -17.05
C TYR A 110 -5.99 -2.32 -17.03
N ASP A 111 -5.10 -3.09 -17.67
CA ASP A 111 -5.28 -4.55 -17.80
C ASP A 111 -5.26 -5.26 -16.45
N LEU A 112 -4.41 -4.80 -15.52
CA LEU A 112 -4.36 -5.36 -14.17
C LEU A 112 -5.62 -5.02 -13.38
N ILE A 113 -6.10 -3.77 -13.46
CA ILE A 113 -7.36 -3.38 -12.80
C ILE A 113 -8.53 -4.18 -13.36
N ARG A 114 -8.56 -4.40 -14.67
CA ARG A 114 -9.60 -5.20 -15.31
C ARG A 114 -9.52 -6.67 -14.89
N GLN A 115 -8.32 -7.22 -14.75
CA GLN A 115 -8.14 -8.58 -14.23
C GLN A 115 -8.65 -8.70 -12.79
N MET A 116 -8.31 -7.74 -11.91
CA MET A 116 -8.82 -7.71 -10.53
C MET A 116 -10.36 -7.73 -10.48
N GLU A 117 -11.01 -6.98 -11.39
CA GLU A 117 -12.47 -6.96 -11.49
C GLU A 117 -13.04 -8.30 -11.93
N LEU A 118 -12.40 -8.98 -12.89
CA LEU A 118 -12.80 -10.33 -13.33
C LEU A 118 -12.63 -11.36 -12.22
N ASP A 119 -11.53 -11.30 -11.47
CA ASP A 119 -11.26 -12.23 -10.36
C ASP A 119 -12.33 -12.09 -9.27
N LEU A 120 -12.77 -10.87 -8.97
CA LEU A 120 -13.89 -10.62 -8.03
C LEU A 120 -15.23 -11.17 -8.54
N MET A 121 -15.47 -11.16 -9.86
CA MET A 121 -16.71 -11.71 -10.44
C MET A 121 -16.70 -13.24 -10.49
N GLY A 122 -15.52 -13.87 -10.54
CA GLY A 122 -15.35 -15.32 -10.60
C GLY A 122 -15.34 -16.01 -9.22
N GLU A 123 -15.17 -15.26 -8.13
CA GLU A 123 -15.21 -15.76 -6.74
C GLU A 123 -16.63 -15.75 -6.10
N ALA A 124 -17.68 -15.53 -6.90
CA ALA A 124 -19.09 -15.49 -6.45
C ALA A 124 -19.79 -16.86 -6.45
#